data_AF-A0A5B2V7Z1-F1
#
_entry.id   AF-A0A5B2V7Z1-F1
#
_cell.length_a   1.000
_cell.length_b   1.000
_cell.length_c   1.000
_cell.angle_alpha   90.00
_cell.angle_beta   90.00
_cell.angle_gamma   90.00
#
_symmetry.space_group_name_H-M   'P 1'
#
loop_
_entity.id
_entity.type
_entity.pdbx_description
1 polymer ?
#
loop_
_entity_poly.entity_id
_entity_poly.type
_entity_poly.pdbx_seq_one_letter_code
_entity_poly.pdbx_strand_id
1 'polypeptide(L)'
;MADQNHSDMGHGSGAGGTSAGVQASGFLGLGLAGHTELFGQGSFVSFLRAFADADKVFFADLKELNNSDAEGGALLFQDGDRLTVITAATGVEAGQIHAQHIHGFEDGSNAASPTLALDDDRDGFIELAEGTDSYGPILLNLTSPPGAGAPGFPAPEGKSFIFAETYDLSDPANGSLATLLDEAPLQNREIVLHGLTTLDGQGQGTTGEVDGSAGFKLVLPIASGEIQAASSNGAALAAFADTLDGFESSHSHAQTSVAADGATTARAGSAMPADSGAGDGGAVQTAAATPSTPPAATTSDTGGQMSQGATGQAATQDHGSDHGQGGSDADGGQSPVASSSTDTFGSLTFAGFVRAFAQADDYYFADLNELNNSDAEGGALLLRNGDQLTVITAATGVEPGQTHVQHIHGFEDGRDSNVPTLAQDSDRDGFIELAEGQQTYGPILLNLTSSPAAGLAGFPTPSGDSFIFAQTYDLSDPANGSLATLLDEAPLQNREIVLHGLTTLDGHGAGTGGEVDGSAGYKLVLPIAAGEIQKASAADALAGFVHTLDGFDTASHAQLDDLMLG
;
A
#
# COMPACT_ATOMS: atom_id res chain seq x y z
N MET A 1 -39.56 -48.41 -48.15
CA MET A 1 -40.35 -47.70 -49.17
C MET A 1 -40.01 -46.23 -48.98
N ALA A 2 -38.96 -45.75 -49.66
CA ALA A 2 -39.02 -44.94 -50.89
C ALA A 2 -39.65 -43.56 -50.62
N ASP A 3 -39.10 -42.41 -50.97
CA ASP A 3 -37.97 -42.09 -51.84
C ASP A 3 -37.50 -40.64 -51.56
N GLN A 4 -36.18 -40.47 -51.62
CA GLN A 4 -35.37 -39.38 -52.14
C GLN A 4 -36.01 -38.03 -52.52
N ASN A 5 -35.34 -36.93 -52.11
CA ASN A 5 -34.78 -36.02 -53.11
C ASN A 5 -33.44 -35.38 -52.65
N HIS A 6 -32.37 -35.79 -53.34
CA HIS A 6 -31.10 -35.09 -53.54
C HIS A 6 -31.35 -33.77 -54.29
N SER A 7 -30.51 -32.73 -54.35
CA SER A 7 -29.07 -32.51 -54.18
C SER A 7 -28.83 -30.99 -54.28
N ASP A 8 -27.91 -30.42 -53.50
CA ASP A 8 -26.73 -29.76 -54.10
C ASP A 8 -25.58 -29.65 -53.08
N MET A 9 -24.36 -29.88 -53.58
CA MET A 9 -23.12 -29.86 -52.82
C MET A 9 -22.36 -28.55 -53.09
N GLY A 10 -21.68 -28.03 -52.07
CA GLY A 10 -20.63 -27.03 -52.25
C GLY A 10 -19.87 -26.74 -50.96
N HIS A 11 -18.66 -27.30 -50.85
CA HIS A 11 -17.62 -27.02 -49.85
C HIS A 11 -17.50 -25.52 -49.49
N GLY A 12 -17.24 -25.06 -48.27
CA GLY A 12 -16.31 -25.57 -47.27
C GLY A 12 -15.20 -24.54 -47.08
N SER A 13 -15.33 -23.63 -46.10
CA SER A 13 -14.21 -22.93 -45.45
C SER A 13 -14.73 -22.25 -44.17
N GLY A 14 -14.26 -22.72 -43.02
CA GLY A 14 -14.61 -22.19 -41.71
C GLY A 14 -14.05 -20.79 -41.48
N ALA A 15 -14.89 -19.91 -40.96
CA ALA A 15 -14.48 -18.72 -40.24
C ALA A 15 -15.01 -18.89 -38.81
N GLY A 16 -14.11 -19.13 -37.86
CA GLY A 16 -14.41 -19.07 -36.44
C GLY A 16 -14.69 -17.62 -36.08
N GLY A 17 -15.97 -17.31 -35.83
CA GLY A 17 -16.36 -16.05 -35.21
C GLY A 17 -16.13 -16.16 -33.71
N THR A 18 -15.01 -15.62 -33.24
CA THR A 18 -14.82 -15.28 -31.83
C THR A 18 -15.82 -14.17 -31.49
N SER A 19 -16.72 -14.45 -30.55
CA SER A 19 -17.58 -13.46 -29.92
C SER A 19 -16.69 -12.38 -29.31
N ALA A 20 -16.86 -11.14 -29.78
CA ALA A 20 -16.29 -9.96 -29.16
C ALA A 20 -16.83 -9.83 -27.74
N GLY A 21 -16.03 -10.27 -26.77
CA GLY A 21 -16.16 -9.83 -25.39
C GLY A 21 -15.82 -8.35 -25.36
N VAL A 22 -16.82 -7.54 -25.04
CA VAL A 22 -16.62 -6.15 -24.65
C VAL A 22 -15.81 -6.22 -23.36
N GLN A 23 -14.50 -5.98 -23.46
CA GLN A 23 -13.68 -5.72 -22.28
C GLN A 23 -14.16 -4.38 -21.73
N ALA A 24 -14.82 -4.44 -20.58
CA ALA A 24 -14.97 -3.29 -19.71
C ALA A 24 -13.55 -2.92 -19.26
N SER A 25 -13.02 -1.83 -19.81
CA SER A 25 -11.85 -1.15 -19.28
C SER A 25 -12.21 -0.59 -17.92
N GLY A 26 -12.14 -1.43 -16.89
CA GLY A 26 -12.10 -1.00 -15.50
C GLY A 26 -10.74 -0.37 -15.25
N PHE A 27 -10.75 0.88 -14.78
CA PHE A 27 -9.57 1.54 -14.23
C PHE A 27 -9.00 0.63 -13.13
N LEU A 28 -7.86 0.01 -13.41
CA LEU A 28 -7.04 -0.57 -12.36
C LEU A 28 -6.63 0.57 -11.44
N GLY A 29 -6.88 0.40 -10.14
CA GLY A 29 -6.05 1.04 -9.14
C GLY A 29 -4.61 0.73 -9.51
N LEU A 30 -3.83 1.77 -9.81
CA LEU A 30 -2.40 1.68 -10.04
C LEU A 30 -1.73 1.32 -8.71
N GLY A 31 -1.86 0.06 -8.29
CA GLY A 31 -0.73 -0.60 -7.67
C GLY A 31 0.40 -0.54 -8.70
N LEU A 32 1.57 -0.05 -8.32
CA LEU A 32 2.65 0.21 -9.26
C LEU A 32 2.97 -1.09 -10.04
N ALA A 33 2.53 -1.16 -11.30
CA ALA A 33 2.79 -2.30 -12.16
C ALA A 33 4.31 -2.38 -12.42
N GLY A 34 5.00 -3.29 -11.74
CA GLY A 34 6.43 -3.57 -11.95
C GLY A 34 7.36 -3.39 -10.73
N HIS A 35 6.82 -3.14 -9.54
CA HIS A 35 7.63 -2.94 -8.32
C HIS A 35 7.64 -4.21 -7.46
N THR A 36 8.81 -4.62 -6.99
CA THR A 36 8.93 -5.74 -6.04
C THR A 36 8.84 -5.19 -4.61
N GLU A 37 7.74 -5.46 -3.90
CA GLU A 37 7.65 -5.22 -2.47
C GLU A 37 8.30 -6.40 -1.72
N LEU A 38 9.46 -6.14 -1.12
CA LEU A 38 10.28 -7.07 -0.36
C LEU A 38 10.15 -6.75 1.12
N PHE A 39 9.03 -7.13 1.71
CA PHE A 39 8.90 -7.14 3.16
C PHE A 39 9.73 -8.29 3.73
N GLY A 40 10.56 -7.98 4.72
CA GLY A 40 11.27 -8.99 5.49
C GLY A 40 10.34 -9.80 6.39
N GLN A 41 10.80 -10.19 7.59
CA GLN A 41 9.92 -10.88 8.56
C GLN A 41 8.78 -9.98 9.10
N GLY A 42 8.76 -8.69 8.75
CA GLY A 42 7.73 -7.74 9.18
C GLY A 42 6.54 -7.64 8.22
N SER A 43 5.32 -7.68 8.76
CA SER A 43 4.09 -7.36 8.03
C SER A 43 3.86 -5.84 7.92
N PHE A 44 2.95 -5.40 7.06
CA PHE A 44 2.50 -4.00 7.02
C PHE A 44 1.99 -3.52 8.39
N VAL A 45 1.37 -4.40 9.18
CA VAL A 45 0.98 -4.12 10.58
C VAL A 45 2.21 -3.78 11.43
N SER A 46 3.32 -4.49 11.24
CA SER A 46 4.58 -4.19 11.94
C SER A 46 5.13 -2.82 11.58
N PHE A 47 4.92 -2.36 10.34
CA PHE A 47 5.24 -0.99 9.93
C PHE A 47 4.33 0.03 10.62
N LEU A 48 3.01 -0.19 10.64
CA LEU A 48 2.08 0.75 11.29
C LEU A 48 2.42 0.93 12.77
N ARG A 49 2.74 -0.17 13.46
CA ARG A 49 3.24 -0.17 14.84
C ARG A 49 4.53 0.65 14.96
N ALA A 50 5.54 0.34 14.16
CA ALA A 50 6.80 1.06 14.18
C ALA A 50 6.62 2.57 13.92
N PHE A 51 5.69 2.94 13.04
CA PHE A 51 5.40 4.35 12.75
C PHE A 51 4.66 5.05 13.89
N ALA A 52 3.73 4.37 14.56
CA ALA A 52 2.99 4.91 15.69
C ALA A 52 3.86 5.04 16.95
N ASP A 53 4.72 4.06 17.20
CA ASP A 53 5.52 3.94 18.43
C ASP A 53 6.87 4.67 18.36
N ALA A 54 7.30 5.13 17.18
CA ALA A 54 8.61 5.74 16.98
C ALA A 54 8.88 6.93 17.91
N ASP A 55 9.95 6.84 18.72
CA ASP A 55 10.53 7.98 19.43
C ASP A 55 11.07 9.03 18.47
N LYS A 56 11.67 8.56 17.37
CA LYS A 56 12.33 9.38 16.36
C LYS A 56 12.06 8.85 14.97
N VAL A 57 11.82 9.77 14.05
CA VAL A 57 11.63 9.48 12.63
C VAL A 57 12.70 10.19 11.82
N PHE A 58 13.24 9.48 10.84
CA PHE A 58 14.27 9.99 9.93
C PHE A 58 13.91 9.72 8.49
N PHE A 59 14.48 10.53 7.61
CA PHE A 59 14.40 10.37 6.17
C PHE A 59 15.78 10.56 5.55
N ALA A 60 16.10 9.76 4.54
CA ALA A 60 17.26 9.97 3.67
C ALA A 60 16.78 10.03 2.22
N ASP A 61 17.19 11.06 1.49
CA ASP A 61 16.93 11.23 0.05
C ASP A 61 18.12 10.64 -0.71
N LEU A 62 17.93 9.49 -1.37
CA LEU A 62 19.03 8.75 -1.99
C LEU A 62 19.26 9.27 -3.41
N LYS A 63 20.39 9.96 -3.59
CA LYS A 63 20.80 10.55 -4.88
C LYS A 63 21.74 9.63 -5.63
N GLU A 64 21.60 9.68 -6.95
CA GLU A 64 22.40 8.93 -7.89
C GLU A 64 23.91 9.13 -7.70
N LEU A 65 24.65 8.02 -7.78
CA LEU A 65 26.10 7.95 -7.88
C LEU A 65 26.49 7.15 -9.13
N ASN A 66 27.69 7.42 -9.66
CA ASN A 66 28.31 6.63 -10.72
C ASN A 66 27.51 6.52 -12.04
N ASN A 67 26.66 7.51 -12.33
CA ASN A 67 25.76 7.50 -13.49
C ASN A 67 24.91 6.22 -13.56
N SER A 68 24.45 5.75 -12.40
CA SER A 68 23.72 4.49 -12.26
C SER A 68 22.25 4.59 -12.70
N ASP A 69 21.74 5.80 -12.94
CA ASP A 69 20.31 6.14 -13.01
C ASP A 69 19.51 5.79 -11.73
N ALA A 70 20.17 5.30 -10.67
CA ALA A 70 19.51 4.86 -9.45
C ALA A 70 19.27 6.03 -8.48
N GLU A 71 18.03 6.18 -8.03
CA GLU A 71 17.62 7.16 -7.01
C GLU A 71 16.56 6.55 -6.10
N GLY A 72 16.32 7.16 -4.95
CA GLY A 72 15.40 6.60 -3.98
C GLY A 72 15.24 7.40 -2.71
N GLY A 73 14.77 6.72 -1.68
CA GLY A 73 14.56 7.30 -0.36
C GLY A 73 14.56 6.22 0.70
N ALA A 74 14.81 6.62 1.94
CA ALA A 74 14.71 5.74 3.09
C ALA A 74 13.92 6.39 4.22
N LEU A 75 12.97 5.66 4.80
CA LEU A 75 12.31 5.99 6.06
C LEU A 75 12.90 5.16 7.18
N LEU A 76 13.14 5.79 8.32
CA LEU A 76 13.62 5.10 9.51
C LEU A 76 12.76 5.50 10.72
N PHE A 77 12.31 4.49 11.45
CA PHE A 77 11.60 4.63 12.72
C PHE A 77 12.46 4.01 13.82
N GLN A 78 12.86 4.82 14.79
CA GLN A 78 13.59 4.36 15.96
C GLN A 78 12.69 4.43 17.18
N ASP A 79 12.53 3.29 17.85
CA ASP A 79 11.92 3.12 19.17
C ASP A 79 12.92 2.38 20.07
N GLY A 80 13.58 3.09 20.98
CA GLY A 80 14.72 2.55 21.74
C GLY A 80 15.79 1.89 20.86
N ASP A 81 16.01 0.58 21.09
CA ASP A 81 16.96 -0.26 20.34
C ASP A 81 16.34 -0.91 19.09
N ARG A 82 15.06 -0.65 18.80
CA ARG A 82 14.40 -1.15 17.59
C ARG A 82 14.48 -0.09 16.49
N LEU A 83 15.05 -0.47 15.35
CA LEU A 83 15.13 0.38 14.17
C LEU A 83 14.40 -0.30 13.01
N THR A 84 13.26 0.24 12.60
CA THR A 84 12.59 -0.17 11.37
C THR A 84 13.06 0.72 10.23
N VAL A 85 13.56 0.11 9.15
CA VAL A 85 14.08 0.80 7.97
C VAL A 85 13.30 0.36 6.74
N ILE A 86 12.83 1.33 5.97
CA ILE A 86 12.19 1.12 4.68
C ILE A 86 13.03 1.85 3.64
N THR A 87 13.59 1.12 2.68
CA THR A 87 14.28 1.68 1.52
C THR A 87 13.43 1.49 0.28
N ALA A 88 13.32 2.52 -0.53
CA ALA A 88 12.69 2.45 -1.84
C ALA A 88 13.66 3.00 -2.86
N ALA A 89 13.85 2.30 -3.98
CA ALA A 89 14.70 2.76 -5.07
C ALA A 89 14.11 2.42 -6.44
N THR A 90 14.45 3.24 -7.42
CA THR A 90 14.20 3.02 -8.85
C THR A 90 15.51 3.15 -9.63
N GLY A 91 15.52 2.77 -10.91
CA GLY A 91 16.71 2.80 -11.75
C GLY A 91 17.70 1.67 -11.49
N VAL A 92 17.38 0.76 -10.57
CA VAL A 92 18.26 -0.35 -10.19
C VAL A 92 18.25 -1.48 -11.23
N GLU A 93 19.22 -2.40 -11.15
CA GLU A 93 19.37 -3.49 -12.10
C GLU A 93 18.49 -4.69 -11.76
N ALA A 94 17.51 -4.96 -12.62
CA ALA A 94 16.64 -6.13 -12.51
C ALA A 94 17.43 -7.45 -12.41
N GLY A 95 17.07 -8.28 -11.43
CA GLY A 95 17.63 -9.59 -11.17
C GLY A 95 19.01 -9.59 -10.50
N GLN A 96 19.57 -8.41 -10.17
CA GLN A 96 20.82 -8.28 -9.43
C GLN A 96 20.57 -7.97 -7.95
N ILE A 97 21.54 -8.33 -7.11
CA ILE A 97 21.51 -8.01 -5.67
C ILE A 97 22.01 -6.58 -5.46
N HIS A 98 21.23 -5.77 -4.77
CA HIS A 98 21.61 -4.41 -4.38
C HIS A 98 21.96 -4.35 -2.90
N ALA A 99 23.25 -4.43 -2.59
CA ALA A 99 23.71 -4.30 -1.21
C ALA A 99 23.38 -2.91 -0.66
N GLN A 100 22.97 -2.85 0.61
CA GLN A 100 22.53 -1.61 1.23
C GLN A 100 22.91 -1.57 2.71
N HIS A 101 23.41 -0.42 3.13
CA HIS A 101 24.04 -0.27 4.45
C HIS A 101 23.77 1.10 5.05
N ILE A 102 23.79 1.16 6.39
CA ILE A 102 24.03 2.41 7.11
C ILE A 102 25.53 2.51 7.38
N HIS A 103 26.15 3.59 6.92
CA HIS A 103 27.55 3.92 7.10
C HIS A 103 27.74 5.05 8.11
N GLY A 104 28.91 5.09 8.74
CA GLY A 104 29.32 6.22 9.56
C GLY A 104 30.64 6.01 10.29
N PHE A 105 31.14 7.09 10.90
CA PHE A 105 32.40 7.07 11.61
C PHE A 105 32.22 6.80 13.11
N GLU A 106 33.12 5.99 13.67
CA GLU A 106 33.16 5.66 15.11
C GLU A 106 33.45 6.88 15.98
N ASP A 107 34.17 7.88 15.47
CA ASP A 107 34.47 9.13 16.18
C ASP A 107 33.28 10.11 16.20
N GLY A 108 32.17 9.74 15.57
CA GLY A 108 30.95 10.52 15.52
C GLY A 108 30.95 11.66 14.52
N SER A 109 32.00 11.80 13.70
CA SER A 109 31.97 12.72 12.57
C SER A 109 30.84 12.37 11.58
N ASN A 110 30.37 13.39 10.86
CA ASN A 110 29.25 13.22 9.94
C ASN A 110 29.73 12.46 8.70
N ALA A 111 29.05 11.36 8.41
CA ALA A 111 29.05 10.77 7.08
C ALA A 111 28.42 11.76 6.09
N ALA A 112 28.92 11.76 4.85
CA ALA A 112 28.38 12.57 3.78
C ALA A 112 28.41 11.81 2.45
N SER A 113 27.47 12.13 1.57
CA SER A 113 27.43 11.56 0.22
C SER A 113 28.74 11.88 -0.54
N PRO A 114 29.37 10.88 -1.18
CA PRO A 114 30.64 11.09 -1.84
C PRO A 114 30.44 11.90 -3.13
N THR A 115 31.51 12.53 -3.60
CA THR A 115 31.49 13.27 -4.87
C THR A 115 32.65 12.80 -5.75
N LEU A 116 32.59 13.10 -7.05
CA LEU A 116 33.70 12.83 -7.99
C LEU A 116 35.02 13.53 -7.62
N ALA A 117 35.07 14.34 -6.56
CA ALA A 117 36.33 14.82 -6.01
C ALA A 117 37.15 13.71 -5.32
N LEU A 118 36.51 12.59 -4.98
CA LEU A 118 37.12 11.41 -4.34
C LEU A 118 37.54 10.33 -5.35
N ASP A 119 37.24 10.51 -6.64
CA ASP A 119 37.73 9.69 -7.74
C ASP A 119 39.25 9.94 -7.90
N ASP A 120 40.03 9.19 -7.14
CA ASP A 120 41.47 9.39 -6.91
C ASP A 120 42.28 9.00 -8.15
N ASP A 121 41.84 7.96 -8.85
CA ASP A 121 42.49 7.44 -10.05
C ASP A 121 41.90 7.98 -11.37
N ARG A 122 40.80 8.73 -11.29
CA ARG A 122 40.17 9.54 -12.35
C ARG A 122 39.60 8.71 -13.48
N ASP A 123 39.03 7.55 -13.17
CA ASP A 123 38.30 6.76 -14.15
C ASP A 123 36.83 7.14 -14.30
N GLY A 124 36.35 8.09 -13.48
CA GLY A 124 35.00 8.60 -13.50
C GLY A 124 34.03 7.84 -12.61
N PHE A 125 34.52 6.93 -11.78
CA PHE A 125 33.74 6.21 -10.78
C PHE A 125 34.19 6.59 -9.36
N ILE A 126 33.26 6.48 -8.42
CA ILE A 126 33.52 6.51 -7.00
C ILE A 126 33.44 5.06 -6.55
N GLU A 127 34.59 4.49 -6.22
CA GLU A 127 34.73 3.12 -5.75
C GLU A 127 34.43 3.00 -4.25
N LEU A 128 34.34 1.77 -3.73
CA LEU A 128 34.04 1.57 -2.31
C LEU A 128 35.11 2.22 -1.42
N ALA A 129 36.38 1.99 -1.74
CA ALA A 129 37.50 2.53 -0.96
C ALA A 129 37.48 4.06 -0.92
N GLU A 130 37.22 4.70 -2.06
CA GLU A 130 37.14 6.15 -2.20
C GLU A 130 35.93 6.74 -1.45
N GLY A 131 34.77 6.09 -1.58
CA GLY A 131 33.57 6.50 -0.89
C GLY A 131 33.68 6.38 0.64
N THR A 132 34.40 5.37 1.14
CA THR A 132 34.55 5.17 2.60
C THR A 132 35.26 6.32 3.32
N ASP A 133 36.06 7.13 2.62
CA ASP A 133 36.64 8.35 3.20
C ASP A 133 35.59 9.44 3.48
N SER A 134 34.42 9.37 2.84
CA SER A 134 33.31 10.32 2.99
C SER A 134 32.21 9.82 3.92
N TYR A 135 31.76 8.57 3.74
CA TYR A 135 30.64 8.02 4.49
C TYR A 135 31.05 7.08 5.63
N GLY A 136 32.31 6.64 5.68
CA GLY A 136 32.84 5.78 6.73
C GLY A 136 32.56 4.27 6.54
N PRO A 137 32.99 3.43 7.48
CA PRO A 137 32.74 1.99 7.44
C PRO A 137 31.25 1.64 7.58
N ILE A 138 30.91 0.39 7.22
CA ILE A 138 29.56 -0.17 7.44
C ILE A 138 29.31 -0.32 8.94
N LEU A 139 28.19 0.24 9.41
CA LEU A 139 27.74 0.10 10.80
C LEU A 139 26.56 -0.86 10.95
N LEU A 140 25.68 -0.94 9.94
CA LEU A 140 24.55 -1.87 9.87
C LEU A 140 24.33 -2.35 8.44
N ASN A 141 24.20 -3.67 8.25
CA ASN A 141 23.77 -4.27 6.99
C ASN A 141 22.24 -4.30 6.95
N LEU A 142 21.65 -3.75 5.88
CA LEU A 142 20.21 -3.72 5.73
C LEU A 142 19.71 -4.98 4.98
N THR A 143 19.85 -6.15 5.61
CA THR A 143 19.46 -7.46 5.06
C THR A 143 18.19 -8.00 5.69
N SER A 144 17.42 -8.80 4.94
CA SER A 144 16.34 -9.64 5.46
C SER A 144 16.62 -11.14 5.27
N PRO A 145 16.52 -11.98 6.32
CA PRO A 145 16.41 -11.55 7.72
C PRO A 145 17.67 -10.77 8.16
N PRO A 146 17.60 -10.03 9.28
CA PRO A 146 18.75 -9.33 9.83
C PRO A 146 19.97 -10.26 9.99
N GLY A 147 21.14 -9.84 9.49
CA GLY A 147 22.37 -10.63 9.52
C GLY A 147 22.51 -11.73 8.46
N ALA A 148 21.59 -11.86 7.50
CA ALA A 148 21.61 -12.92 6.48
C ALA A 148 22.78 -12.86 5.47
N GLY A 149 23.56 -11.78 5.48
CA GLY A 149 24.62 -11.55 4.49
C GLY A 149 24.05 -11.28 3.09
N ALA A 150 24.85 -11.50 2.04
CA ALA A 150 24.51 -11.09 0.68
C ALA A 150 23.14 -11.56 0.15
N PRO A 151 22.68 -12.80 0.40
CA PRO A 151 21.36 -13.24 -0.07
C PRO A 151 20.17 -12.52 0.57
N GLY A 152 20.38 -11.81 1.68
CA GLY A 152 19.33 -11.05 2.34
C GLY A 152 19.15 -9.62 1.82
N PHE A 153 19.99 -9.17 0.90
CA PHE A 153 19.80 -7.87 0.25
C PHE A 153 18.71 -7.93 -0.84
N PRO A 154 18.06 -6.80 -1.17
CA PRO A 154 17.05 -6.76 -2.21
C PRO A 154 17.60 -7.20 -3.58
N ALA A 155 16.86 -8.06 -4.25
CA ALA A 155 17.14 -8.50 -5.62
C ALA A 155 15.86 -8.45 -6.47
N PRO A 156 15.42 -7.25 -6.88
CA PRO A 156 14.13 -7.06 -7.53
C PRO A 156 14.08 -7.71 -8.92
N GLU A 157 12.93 -8.23 -9.32
CA GLU A 157 12.72 -8.70 -10.71
C GLU A 157 12.61 -7.53 -11.70
N GLY A 158 12.21 -6.35 -11.21
CA GLY A 158 12.09 -5.10 -11.97
C GLY A 158 13.23 -4.12 -11.68
N LYS A 159 13.09 -2.90 -12.20
CA LYS A 159 14.06 -1.80 -11.98
C LYS A 159 13.80 -0.99 -10.70
N SER A 160 12.99 -1.53 -9.80
CA SER A 160 12.56 -0.83 -8.60
C SER A 160 12.20 -1.81 -7.49
N PHE A 161 12.40 -1.36 -6.26
CA PHE A 161 12.01 -2.11 -5.07
C PHE A 161 11.52 -1.19 -3.96
N ILE A 162 10.72 -1.78 -3.08
CA ILE A 162 10.51 -1.30 -1.71
C ILE A 162 10.96 -2.44 -0.80
N PHE A 163 11.89 -2.18 0.09
CA PHE A 163 12.42 -3.12 1.05
C PHE A 163 12.15 -2.60 2.45
N ALA A 164 11.63 -3.45 3.34
CA ALA A 164 11.34 -3.06 4.71
C ALA A 164 11.79 -4.14 5.69
N GLU A 165 12.51 -3.75 6.73
CA GLU A 165 12.98 -4.67 7.77
C GLU A 165 13.15 -3.96 9.11
N THR A 166 12.99 -4.70 10.19
CA THR A 166 13.23 -4.23 11.56
C THR A 166 14.48 -4.87 12.13
N TYR A 167 15.36 -4.04 12.68
CA TYR A 167 16.61 -4.45 13.30
C TYR A 167 16.53 -4.22 14.81
N ASP A 168 16.83 -5.26 15.57
CA ASP A 168 17.16 -5.13 16.99
C ASP A 168 18.63 -4.71 17.08
N LEU A 169 18.86 -3.43 17.40
CA LEU A 169 20.19 -2.85 17.52
C LEU A 169 20.96 -3.45 18.72
N SER A 170 20.26 -4.03 19.71
CA SER A 170 20.94 -4.72 20.82
C SER A 170 21.55 -6.06 20.40
N ASP A 171 21.13 -6.64 19.26
CA ASP A 171 21.71 -7.86 18.71
C ASP A 171 23.07 -7.56 18.05
N PRO A 172 24.18 -8.14 18.54
CA PRO A 172 25.49 -7.94 17.92
C PRO A 172 25.59 -8.47 16.47
N ALA A 173 24.65 -9.30 16.01
CA ALA A 173 24.55 -9.69 14.60
C ALA A 173 24.20 -8.50 13.68
N ASN A 174 23.59 -7.45 14.21
CA ASN A 174 23.19 -6.23 13.50
C ASN A 174 24.28 -5.13 13.52
N GLY A 175 25.53 -5.53 13.74
CA GLY A 175 26.68 -4.63 13.61
C GLY A 175 26.92 -3.75 14.82
N SER A 176 27.71 -2.69 14.62
CA SER A 176 28.19 -1.81 15.69
C SER A 176 27.34 -0.56 15.91
N LEU A 177 26.35 -0.31 15.04
CA LEU A 177 25.56 0.93 15.04
C LEU A 177 25.05 1.30 16.44
N ALA A 178 24.44 0.35 17.15
CA ALA A 178 23.85 0.56 18.47
C ALA A 178 24.84 1.14 19.49
N THR A 179 26.06 0.60 19.50
CA THR A 179 27.12 1.00 20.44
C THR A 179 27.62 2.43 20.20
N LEU A 180 27.28 3.02 19.05
CA LEU A 180 27.73 4.34 18.64
C LEU A 180 26.62 5.39 18.74
N LEU A 181 25.35 5.01 18.95
CA LEU A 181 24.22 5.94 18.97
C LEU A 181 24.22 6.88 20.18
N ASP A 182 24.87 6.49 21.28
CA ASP A 182 25.07 7.36 22.45
C ASP A 182 26.05 8.52 22.17
N GLU A 183 27.06 8.28 21.33
CA GLU A 183 28.13 9.24 21.03
C GLU A 183 27.81 10.08 19.79
N ALA A 184 27.21 9.46 18.77
CA ALA A 184 26.77 10.16 17.56
C ALA A 184 25.45 9.60 17.05
N PRO A 185 24.45 10.46 16.84
CA PRO A 185 23.10 10.02 16.56
C PRO A 185 22.95 9.59 15.10
N LEU A 186 21.81 9.00 14.75
CA LEU A 186 21.52 8.53 13.39
C LEU A 186 21.70 9.61 12.31
N GLN A 187 21.55 10.89 12.64
CA GLN A 187 21.74 12.01 11.70
C GLN A 187 23.19 12.20 11.24
N ASN A 188 24.16 11.58 11.91
CA ASN A 188 25.56 11.63 11.51
C ASN A 188 25.93 10.47 10.56
N ARG A 189 24.94 9.75 10.04
CA ARG A 189 25.09 8.52 9.26
C ARG A 189 24.54 8.71 7.84
N GLU A 190 25.00 7.85 6.94
CA GLU A 190 24.63 7.84 5.51
C GLU A 190 24.03 6.48 5.17
N ILE A 191 23.01 6.45 4.30
CA ILE A 191 22.59 5.21 3.63
C ILE A 191 23.25 5.14 2.27
N VAL A 192 23.87 4.01 1.95
CA VAL A 192 24.48 3.75 0.64
C VAL A 192 23.87 2.49 0.03
N LEU A 193 23.44 2.61 -1.23
CA LEU A 193 23.02 1.50 -2.09
C LEU A 193 24.15 1.17 -3.07
N HIS A 194 24.34 -0.11 -3.34
CA HIS A 194 25.39 -0.61 -4.23
C HIS A 194 24.84 -1.57 -5.30
N GLY A 195 25.69 -1.86 -6.29
CA GLY A 195 25.42 -2.87 -7.30
C GLY A 195 25.25 -2.28 -8.69
N LEU A 196 26.35 -2.18 -9.44
CA LEU A 196 26.38 -1.61 -10.79
C LEU A 196 27.14 -2.50 -11.77
N THR A 197 26.61 -2.69 -12.97
CA THR A 197 27.30 -3.34 -14.08
C THR A 197 28.16 -2.35 -14.85
N THR A 198 29.46 -2.65 -14.95
CA THR A 198 30.39 -1.90 -15.78
C THR A 198 30.53 -2.54 -17.17
N LEU A 199 30.89 -1.72 -18.15
CA LEU A 199 31.20 -2.09 -19.52
C LEU A 199 32.70 -2.32 -19.71
N ASP A 200 33.05 -3.07 -20.77
CA ASP A 200 34.43 -3.36 -21.12
C ASP A 200 35.20 -2.07 -21.43
N GLY A 201 36.35 -1.90 -20.78
CA GLY A 201 37.20 -0.72 -20.88
C GLY A 201 36.88 0.45 -19.94
N GLN A 202 35.82 0.39 -19.13
CA GLN A 202 35.60 1.37 -18.04
C GLN A 202 36.60 1.10 -16.91
N GLY A 203 37.35 2.11 -16.46
CA GLY A 203 38.47 1.92 -15.51
C GLY A 203 39.70 1.26 -16.12
N GLN A 204 39.89 1.32 -17.44
CA GLN A 204 41.02 0.63 -18.05
C GLN A 204 42.36 1.20 -17.56
N GLY A 205 43.09 0.38 -16.80
CA GLY A 205 44.41 0.72 -16.28
C GLY A 205 44.40 1.35 -14.89
N THR A 206 43.23 1.45 -14.25
CA THR A 206 43.09 1.76 -12.83
C THR A 206 43.09 0.48 -11.99
N THR A 207 43.07 0.64 -10.66
CA THR A 207 43.12 -0.48 -9.71
C THR A 207 41.94 -0.36 -8.78
N GLY A 208 41.03 -1.34 -8.79
CA GLY A 208 39.85 -1.25 -7.94
C GLY A 208 38.74 -2.18 -8.41
N GLU A 209 37.50 -1.83 -8.09
CA GLU A 209 36.32 -2.53 -8.60
C GLU A 209 36.12 -2.30 -10.10
N VAL A 210 36.47 -1.10 -10.59
CA VAL A 210 36.35 -0.68 -11.99
C VAL A 210 37.75 -0.68 -12.61
N ASP A 211 38.14 -1.81 -13.21
CA ASP A 211 39.53 -2.07 -13.64
C ASP A 211 39.70 -2.30 -15.16
N GLY A 212 38.68 -1.94 -15.93
CA GLY A 212 38.58 -2.26 -17.36
C GLY A 212 37.74 -3.50 -17.64
N SER A 213 37.46 -4.35 -16.64
CA SER A 213 36.63 -5.53 -16.83
C SER A 213 35.14 -5.21 -16.75
N ALA A 214 34.39 -5.71 -17.73
CA ALA A 214 32.94 -5.67 -17.71
C ALA A 214 32.35 -6.63 -16.65
N GLY A 215 31.20 -6.27 -16.10
CA GLY A 215 30.39 -7.14 -15.24
C GLY A 215 29.80 -6.44 -14.03
N PHE A 216 28.92 -7.15 -13.34
CA PHE A 216 28.26 -6.64 -12.13
C PHE A 216 29.24 -6.51 -10.96
N LYS A 217 29.31 -5.30 -10.40
CA LYS A 217 30.15 -4.93 -9.26
C LYS A 217 29.24 -4.74 -8.04
N LEU A 218 29.17 -5.76 -7.19
CA LEU A 218 28.26 -5.83 -6.04
C LEU A 218 28.39 -4.64 -5.07
N VAL A 219 29.61 -4.13 -4.89
CA VAL A 219 29.92 -3.10 -3.88
C VAL A 219 30.12 -1.70 -4.48
N LEU A 220 29.97 -1.54 -5.80
CA LEU A 220 30.11 -0.24 -6.43
C LEU A 220 28.87 0.62 -6.06
N PRO A 221 29.04 1.79 -5.41
CA PRO A 221 27.93 2.64 -5.01
C PRO A 221 27.08 3.07 -6.22
N ILE A 222 25.75 3.04 -6.06
CA ILE A 222 24.79 3.49 -7.08
C ILE A 222 23.92 4.64 -6.60
N ALA A 223 23.67 4.76 -5.30
CA ALA A 223 22.99 5.91 -4.72
C ALA A 223 23.37 6.07 -3.25
N SER A 224 23.33 7.28 -2.73
CA SER A 224 23.47 7.51 -1.28
C SER A 224 22.68 8.72 -0.80
N GLY A 225 22.40 8.77 0.49
CA GLY A 225 21.78 9.94 1.12
C GLY A 225 22.05 10.04 2.61
N GLU A 226 22.27 11.28 3.05
CA GLU A 226 22.47 11.64 4.46
C GLU A 226 21.16 11.40 5.23
N ILE A 227 21.25 10.76 6.40
CA ILE A 227 20.09 10.56 7.27
C ILE A 227 19.75 11.89 7.96
N GLN A 228 18.52 12.35 7.79
CA GLN A 228 18.04 13.59 8.40
C GLN A 228 16.92 13.31 9.38
N ALA A 229 16.96 13.98 10.54
CA ALA A 229 15.84 13.95 11.47
C ALA A 229 14.62 14.63 10.84
N ALA A 230 13.48 13.96 10.89
CA ALA A 230 12.24 14.56 10.47
C ALA A 230 11.80 15.64 11.46
N SER A 231 11.22 16.73 10.97
CA SER A 231 10.59 17.75 11.82
C SER A 231 9.28 17.24 12.46
N SER A 232 8.68 16.20 11.88
CA SER A 232 7.55 15.43 12.39
C SER A 232 7.44 14.12 11.62
N ASN A 233 6.70 13.15 12.18
CA ASN A 233 6.38 11.87 11.53
C ASN A 233 5.74 12.09 10.14
N GLY A 234 4.81 13.04 10.05
CA GLY A 234 4.15 13.39 8.79
C GLY A 234 5.09 14.00 7.74
N ALA A 235 6.08 14.78 8.15
CA ALA A 235 7.03 15.40 7.23
C ALA A 235 7.97 14.36 6.56
N ALA A 236 8.45 13.37 7.33
CA ALA A 236 9.22 12.27 6.75
C ALA A 236 8.37 11.45 5.78
N LEU A 237 7.13 11.13 6.19
CA LEU A 237 6.23 10.35 5.34
C LEU A 237 5.88 11.08 4.04
N ALA A 238 5.69 12.40 4.09
CA ALA A 238 5.49 13.22 2.90
C ALA A 238 6.71 13.24 1.98
N ALA A 239 7.91 13.41 2.53
CA ALA A 239 9.15 13.37 1.74
C ALA A 239 9.34 12.01 1.05
N PHE A 240 9.01 10.91 1.74
CA PHE A 240 9.07 9.58 1.15
C PHE A 240 7.93 9.32 0.15
N ALA A 241 6.72 9.86 0.38
CA ALA A 241 5.65 9.81 -0.61
C ALA A 241 6.07 10.52 -1.91
N ASP A 242 6.73 11.68 -1.81
CA ASP A 242 7.30 12.39 -2.98
C ASP A 242 8.34 11.53 -3.72
N THR A 243 9.21 10.80 -3.00
CA THR A 243 10.12 9.81 -3.60
C THR A 243 9.34 8.75 -4.39
N LEU A 244 8.28 8.19 -3.79
CA LEU A 244 7.46 7.16 -4.43
C LEU A 244 6.69 7.69 -5.65
N ASP A 245 6.25 8.94 -5.64
CA ASP A 245 5.62 9.61 -6.80
C ASP A 245 6.63 9.82 -7.94
N GLY A 246 7.88 10.12 -7.60
CA GLY A 246 9.00 10.22 -8.55
C GLY A 246 9.16 8.96 -9.41
N PHE A 247 8.94 7.78 -8.81
CA PHE A 247 9.03 6.50 -9.52
C PHE A 247 8.01 6.38 -10.66
N GLU A 248 6.81 6.93 -10.53
CA GLU A 248 5.79 6.86 -11.57
C GLU A 248 6.06 7.85 -12.71
N SER A 249 6.58 9.03 -12.36
CA SER A 249 6.91 10.06 -13.33
C SER A 249 8.01 9.62 -14.30
N SER A 250 9.02 8.89 -13.82
CA SER A 250 10.10 8.31 -14.64
C SER A 250 9.61 7.18 -15.56
N HIS A 251 8.59 6.41 -15.15
CA HIS A 251 7.93 5.42 -16.01
C HIS A 251 7.12 6.06 -17.15
N SER A 252 6.50 7.22 -16.92
CA SER A 252 5.73 7.94 -17.97
C SER A 252 6.61 8.49 -19.10
N HIS A 253 7.86 8.87 -18.79
CA HIS A 253 8.84 9.34 -19.78
C HIS A 253 9.46 8.16 -20.57
N ALA A 254 9.65 7.01 -19.93
CA ALA A 254 10.08 5.80 -20.62
C ALA A 254 9.02 5.33 -21.65
N GLN A 255 7.72 5.33 -21.31
CA GLN A 255 6.67 4.88 -22.24
C GLN A 255 6.43 5.82 -23.42
N THR A 256 6.62 7.14 -23.26
CA THR A 256 6.49 8.10 -24.37
C THR A 256 7.68 8.08 -25.33
N SER A 257 8.87 7.67 -24.87
CA SER A 257 10.06 7.52 -25.73
C SER A 257 10.04 6.25 -26.61
N VAL A 258 9.42 5.15 -26.15
CA VAL A 258 9.31 3.89 -26.93
C VAL A 258 8.36 4.04 -28.13
N ALA A 259 7.41 4.99 -28.08
CA ALA A 259 6.55 5.30 -29.24
C ALA A 259 7.22 6.19 -30.30
N ALA A 260 8.39 6.78 -30.01
CA ALA A 260 9.06 7.74 -30.89
C ALA A 260 10.33 7.20 -31.58
N ASP A 261 11.01 6.19 -31.02
CA ASP A 261 12.31 5.70 -31.55
C ASP A 261 12.22 4.53 -32.54
N GLY A 262 11.21 4.60 -33.42
CA GLY A 262 11.22 3.92 -34.71
C GLY A 262 12.07 4.65 -35.76
N ALA A 263 13.24 5.17 -35.41
CA ALA A 263 14.17 5.78 -36.37
C ALA A 263 15.63 5.61 -35.93
N THR A 264 16.32 4.71 -36.63
CA THR A 264 17.76 4.42 -36.50
C THR A 264 18.63 5.68 -36.56
N THR A 265 19.44 5.96 -35.54
CA THR A 265 20.77 6.56 -35.73
C THR A 265 21.75 6.09 -34.64
N ALA A 266 22.84 5.46 -35.07
CA ALA A 266 23.98 5.10 -34.24
C ALA A 266 24.72 6.37 -33.80
N ARG A 267 24.92 6.56 -32.48
CA ARG A 267 25.76 7.64 -31.96
C ARG A 267 27.17 7.12 -31.75
N ALA A 268 28.02 7.37 -32.73
CA ALA A 268 29.46 7.18 -32.63
C ALA A 268 30.05 8.17 -31.62
N GLY A 269 30.97 7.68 -30.79
CA GLY A 269 31.76 8.49 -29.86
C GLY A 269 32.49 9.61 -30.59
N SER A 270 32.61 10.75 -29.93
CA SER A 270 33.49 11.84 -30.38
C SER A 270 34.33 12.30 -29.23
N ALA A 271 35.61 11.95 -29.35
CA ALA A 271 36.71 12.48 -28.58
C ALA A 271 36.78 14.02 -28.68
N MET A 272 37.18 14.65 -27.58
CA MET A 272 37.55 16.06 -27.53
C MET A 272 38.76 16.35 -28.43
N PRO A 273 38.85 17.56 -29.00
CA PRO A 273 40.14 18.19 -29.22
C PRO A 273 40.25 19.56 -28.52
N ALA A 274 41.49 19.85 -28.15
CA ALA A 274 41.95 21.05 -27.47
C ALA A 274 41.92 22.34 -28.31
N ASP A 275 41.77 23.45 -27.59
CA ASP A 275 42.36 24.80 -27.75
C ASP A 275 42.60 25.40 -29.15
N SER A 276 41.96 26.56 -29.43
CA SER A 276 42.67 27.82 -29.72
C SER A 276 41.72 28.98 -30.07
N GLY A 277 41.90 30.13 -29.40
CA GLY A 277 42.02 31.45 -30.04
C GLY A 277 40.77 32.24 -30.49
N ALA A 278 40.42 33.24 -29.67
CA ALA A 278 40.13 34.65 -29.99
C ALA A 278 39.12 35.08 -31.09
N GLY A 279 38.22 36.01 -30.73
CA GLY A 279 37.68 36.98 -31.70
C GLY A 279 36.30 37.59 -31.41
N ASP A 280 36.28 38.60 -30.54
CA ASP A 280 35.49 39.85 -30.51
C ASP A 280 34.18 40.03 -31.32
N GLY A 281 33.19 40.66 -30.67
CA GLY A 281 32.37 41.71 -31.28
C GLY A 281 30.85 41.48 -31.37
N GLY A 282 30.07 42.37 -30.73
CA GLY A 282 28.79 42.83 -31.27
C GLY A 282 27.57 42.78 -30.35
N ALA A 283 27.24 43.95 -29.80
CA ALA A 283 26.06 44.22 -28.97
C ALA A 283 24.74 44.34 -29.76
N VAL A 284 23.66 44.50 -28.98
CA VAL A 284 22.37 45.20 -29.22
C VAL A 284 21.16 44.23 -29.21
N GLN A 285 20.40 44.07 -28.11
CA GLN A 285 19.36 44.93 -27.46
C GLN A 285 17.93 44.80 -28.07
N THR A 286 16.94 44.72 -27.16
CA THR A 286 15.47 44.96 -27.31
C THR A 286 14.62 43.80 -27.86
N ALA A 287 13.38 43.51 -27.45
CA ALA A 287 12.44 44.03 -26.43
C ALA A 287 11.32 42.97 -26.26
N ALA A 288 10.89 42.72 -25.01
CA ALA A 288 9.57 43.05 -24.45
C ALA A 288 8.37 42.17 -24.86
N ALA A 289 7.80 41.58 -23.82
CA ALA A 289 6.55 40.82 -23.77
C ALA A 289 5.31 41.73 -23.72
N THR A 290 4.17 41.18 -24.17
CA THR A 290 2.83 41.48 -23.60
C THR A 290 1.90 40.26 -23.73
N PRO A 291 0.94 40.06 -22.79
CA PRO A 291 0.08 38.88 -22.70
C PRO A 291 -1.33 39.11 -23.28
N SER A 292 -2.05 38.02 -23.59
CA SER A 292 -3.46 38.05 -24.01
C SER A 292 -4.34 37.28 -23.01
N THR A 293 -5.38 37.94 -22.53
CA THR A 293 -6.46 37.46 -21.64
C THR A 293 -7.56 36.67 -22.42
N PRO A 294 -8.43 35.89 -21.72
CA PRO A 294 -9.40 34.96 -22.31
C PRO A 294 -10.81 35.56 -22.45
N PRO A 295 -11.74 34.89 -23.18
CA PRO A 295 -13.16 35.25 -23.17
C PRO A 295 -14.02 34.36 -22.25
N ALA A 296 -15.08 34.96 -21.73
CA ALA A 296 -16.07 34.38 -20.82
C ALA A 296 -17.48 34.32 -21.44
N ALA A 297 -18.32 33.46 -20.83
CA ALA A 297 -19.80 33.41 -20.79
C ALA A 297 -20.52 32.87 -22.06
N THR A 298 -21.64 32.12 -22.01
CA THR A 298 -22.89 32.32 -21.23
C THR A 298 -23.82 31.06 -21.15
N THR A 299 -24.38 30.81 -19.96
CA THR A 299 -25.76 30.44 -19.52
C THR A 299 -26.83 29.70 -20.37
N SER A 300 -27.57 28.80 -19.69
CA SER A 300 -29.04 28.53 -19.62
C SER A 300 -29.39 27.03 -19.78
N ASP A 301 -30.40 26.40 -19.18
CA ASP A 301 -31.35 26.64 -18.07
C ASP A 301 -32.12 25.30 -17.85
N THR A 302 -32.64 25.10 -16.63
CA THR A 302 -33.79 24.28 -16.14
C THR A 302 -34.05 22.81 -16.53
N GLY A 303 -34.37 22.01 -15.48
CA GLY A 303 -35.33 20.90 -15.56
C GLY A 303 -35.06 19.74 -14.59
N GLY A 304 -35.73 19.71 -13.43
CA GLY A 304 -35.56 18.66 -12.41
C GLY A 304 -36.32 17.35 -12.67
N GLN A 305 -36.13 16.35 -11.80
CA GLN A 305 -37.16 15.45 -11.26
C GLN A 305 -36.59 14.34 -10.34
N MET A 306 -37.19 14.25 -9.15
CA MET A 306 -37.65 13.06 -8.40
C MET A 306 -36.70 11.91 -8.01
N SER A 307 -36.46 11.87 -6.70
CA SER A 307 -36.36 10.70 -5.81
C SER A 307 -37.30 9.55 -6.17
N GLN A 308 -36.78 8.31 -6.19
CA GLN A 308 -37.50 7.07 -5.86
C GLN A 308 -36.53 6.04 -5.26
N GLY A 309 -36.91 5.51 -4.09
CA GLY A 309 -36.23 4.40 -3.43
C GLY A 309 -36.46 3.06 -4.12
N ALA A 310 -35.54 2.12 -3.89
CA ALA A 310 -35.65 0.74 -4.33
C ALA A 310 -35.68 -0.19 -3.11
N THR A 311 -36.88 -0.67 -2.80
CA THR A 311 -37.13 -1.80 -1.91
C THR A 311 -36.92 -3.11 -2.66
N GLY A 312 -36.12 -4.01 -2.09
CA GLY A 312 -36.35 -5.46 -2.02
C GLY A 312 -36.13 -6.31 -3.27
N GLN A 313 -35.39 -7.41 -3.11
CA GLN A 313 -35.86 -8.75 -3.46
C GLN A 313 -34.96 -9.85 -2.85
N ALA A 314 -35.52 -10.55 -1.86
CA ALA A 314 -35.00 -11.79 -1.32
C ALA A 314 -35.08 -12.91 -2.37
N ALA A 315 -34.01 -13.69 -2.52
CA ALA A 315 -33.99 -14.91 -3.31
C ALA A 315 -33.78 -16.10 -2.36
N THR A 316 -34.84 -16.88 -2.20
CA THR A 316 -34.85 -18.23 -1.63
C THR A 316 -34.38 -19.26 -2.66
N GLN A 317 -33.59 -20.27 -2.26
CA GLN A 317 -33.45 -21.66 -2.79
C GLN A 317 -32.00 -22.12 -2.60
N ASP A 318 -31.65 -23.39 -2.32
CA ASP A 318 -32.33 -24.65 -1.98
C ASP A 318 -31.20 -25.61 -1.55
N HIS A 319 -31.47 -26.48 -0.58
CA HIS A 319 -30.51 -27.44 -0.04
C HIS A 319 -30.36 -28.66 -0.96
N GLY A 320 -29.13 -28.95 -1.38
CA GLY A 320 -28.76 -30.19 -2.05
C GLY A 320 -27.60 -30.88 -1.33
N SER A 321 -27.93 -31.78 -0.40
CA SER A 321 -27.02 -32.72 0.24
C SER A 321 -26.60 -33.84 -0.72
N ASP A 322 -25.30 -34.13 -0.84
CA ASP A 322 -24.82 -35.43 -1.33
C ASP A 322 -23.59 -35.93 -0.53
N HIS A 323 -23.65 -37.21 -0.19
CA HIS A 323 -22.64 -37.98 0.54
C HIS A 323 -21.78 -38.76 -0.47
N GLY A 324 -20.45 -38.71 -0.33
CA GLY A 324 -19.54 -39.53 -1.14
C GLY A 324 -18.21 -39.81 -0.47
N GLN A 325 -18.02 -41.06 -0.06
CA GLN A 325 -16.93 -41.66 0.73
C GLN A 325 -15.53 -41.65 0.09
N GLY A 326 -14.50 -41.46 0.93
CA GLY A 326 -13.44 -42.45 1.23
C GLY A 326 -12.32 -42.74 0.20
N GLY A 327 -11.07 -42.46 0.57
CA GLY A 327 -9.86 -43.01 -0.05
C GLY A 327 -8.58 -42.58 0.66
N SER A 328 -7.74 -43.56 1.03
CA SER A 328 -6.63 -43.51 1.98
C SER A 328 -5.23 -43.36 1.36
N ASP A 329 -4.30 -42.90 2.20
CA ASP A 329 -2.83 -43.11 2.23
C ASP A 329 -1.93 -42.52 1.12
N ALA A 330 -1.04 -41.60 1.50
CA ALA A 330 0.42 -41.78 1.35
C ALA A 330 1.23 -40.68 2.07
N ASP A 331 2.08 -41.15 2.98
CA ASP A 331 3.19 -40.49 3.67
C ASP A 331 4.25 -39.98 2.67
N GLY A 332 4.71 -38.74 2.87
CA GLY A 332 5.72 -38.07 2.05
C GLY A 332 6.10 -36.72 2.67
N GLY A 333 7.25 -36.70 3.35
CA GLY A 333 7.73 -35.59 4.18
C GLY A 333 7.66 -34.20 3.55
N GLN A 334 7.03 -33.28 4.27
CA GLN A 334 7.06 -31.86 3.98
C GLN A 334 8.32 -31.25 4.63
N SER A 335 9.21 -30.74 3.79
CA SER A 335 10.10 -29.63 4.15
C SER A 335 9.25 -28.49 4.71
N PRO A 336 9.75 -27.69 5.68
CA PRO A 336 8.98 -26.57 6.21
C PRO A 336 8.80 -25.56 5.08
N VAL A 337 7.61 -25.55 4.49
CA VAL A 337 7.13 -24.45 3.67
C VAL A 337 6.90 -23.32 4.66
N ALA A 338 7.68 -22.24 4.54
CA ALA A 338 7.41 -21.01 5.24
C ALA A 338 5.96 -20.62 4.94
N SER A 339 5.09 -20.60 5.96
CA SER A 339 3.77 -20.02 5.80
C SER A 339 3.97 -18.51 5.69
N SER A 340 4.08 -18.02 4.46
CA SER A 340 3.81 -16.61 4.20
C SER A 340 2.32 -16.41 4.45
N SER A 341 1.94 -15.94 5.63
CA SER A 341 0.65 -15.28 5.82
C SER A 341 0.66 -14.05 4.92
N THR A 342 0.13 -14.20 3.71
CA THR A 342 -0.19 -13.05 2.87
C THR A 342 -1.37 -12.38 3.53
N ASP A 343 -1.09 -11.46 4.46
CA ASP A 343 -2.04 -10.48 4.97
C ASP A 343 -2.58 -9.73 3.74
N THR A 344 -3.74 -10.17 3.24
CA THR A 344 -4.27 -9.67 1.96
C THR A 344 -4.91 -8.32 2.23
N PHE A 345 -4.11 -7.27 2.10
CA PHE A 345 -4.44 -5.87 2.30
C PHE A 345 -5.37 -5.31 1.20
N GLY A 346 -6.56 -5.90 0.97
CA GLY A 346 -7.48 -5.42 -0.07
C GLY A 346 -6.75 -5.10 -1.40
N SER A 347 -6.98 -3.90 -1.95
CA SER A 347 -6.22 -3.36 -3.10
C SER A 347 -5.20 -2.27 -2.75
N LEU A 348 -5.02 -1.91 -1.48
CA LEU A 348 -4.13 -0.83 -1.07
C LEU A 348 -2.71 -1.36 -0.86
N THR A 349 -1.76 -0.94 -1.70
CA THR A 349 -0.34 -1.24 -1.51
C THR A 349 0.26 -0.42 -0.38
N PHE A 350 1.44 -0.81 0.13
CA PHE A 350 2.15 0.01 1.12
C PHE A 350 2.42 1.43 0.60
N ALA A 351 2.88 1.54 -0.65
CA ALA A 351 3.06 2.84 -1.30
C ALA A 351 1.75 3.64 -1.35
N GLY A 352 0.62 2.99 -1.66
CA GLY A 352 -0.70 3.59 -1.66
C GLY A 352 -1.11 4.11 -0.28
N PHE A 353 -0.86 3.34 0.79
CA PHE A 353 -1.08 3.81 2.16
C PHE A 353 -0.23 5.02 2.50
N VAL A 354 1.08 4.95 2.24
CA VAL A 354 2.02 6.03 2.57
C VAL A 354 1.59 7.34 1.91
N ARG A 355 1.23 7.29 0.63
CA ARG A 355 0.69 8.46 -0.09
C ARG A 355 -0.62 8.94 0.49
N ALA A 356 -1.58 8.05 0.70
CA ALA A 356 -2.89 8.41 1.25
C ALA A 356 -2.76 9.07 2.62
N PHE A 357 -1.88 8.56 3.48
CA PHE A 357 -1.65 9.11 4.81
C PHE A 357 -0.91 10.44 4.72
N ALA A 358 0.16 10.54 3.94
CA ALA A 358 0.94 11.78 3.82
C ALA A 358 0.15 12.94 3.19
N GLN A 359 -0.73 12.64 2.24
CA GLN A 359 -1.48 13.65 1.48
C GLN A 359 -2.88 13.94 2.05
N ALA A 360 -3.28 13.26 3.13
CA ALA A 360 -4.60 13.50 3.73
C ALA A 360 -4.70 14.91 4.31
N ASP A 361 -5.76 15.62 3.91
CA ASP A 361 -6.21 16.88 4.51
C ASP A 361 -6.78 16.63 5.91
N ASP A 362 -7.50 15.53 6.07
CA ASP A 362 -8.21 15.17 7.29
C ASP A 362 -8.04 13.68 7.65
N TYR A 363 -7.97 13.42 8.95
CA TYR A 363 -7.81 12.09 9.54
C TYR A 363 -8.99 11.80 10.45
N TYR A 364 -9.51 10.58 10.37
CA TYR A 364 -10.59 10.12 11.22
C TYR A 364 -10.33 8.71 11.71
N PHE A 365 -10.89 8.40 12.87
CA PHE A 365 -10.90 7.07 13.44
C PHE A 365 -12.31 6.72 13.92
N ALA A 366 -12.75 5.50 13.68
CA ALA A 366 -13.96 4.94 14.27
C ALA A 366 -13.57 3.67 15.05
N ASP A 367 -13.93 3.64 16.33
CA ASP A 367 -13.75 2.48 17.21
C ASP A 367 -14.99 1.61 17.13
N LEU A 368 -14.89 0.43 16.51
CA LEU A 368 -16.03 -0.43 16.21
C LEU A 368 -16.30 -1.35 17.39
N ASN A 369 -17.36 -1.04 18.12
CA ASN A 369 -17.76 -1.75 19.32
C ASN A 369 -18.80 -2.83 18.98
N GLU A 370 -18.75 -3.92 19.74
CA GLU A 370 -19.62 -5.08 19.60
C GLU A 370 -21.12 -4.73 19.65
N LEU A 371 -21.88 -5.37 18.76
CA LEU A 371 -23.34 -5.45 18.76
C LEU A 371 -23.79 -6.91 18.74
N ASN A 372 -25.00 -7.15 19.24
CA ASN A 372 -25.70 -8.43 19.14
C ASN A 372 -25.00 -9.64 19.76
N ASN A 373 -24.13 -9.42 20.76
CA ASN A 373 -23.32 -10.47 21.39
C ASN A 373 -22.53 -11.27 20.35
N SER A 374 -21.99 -10.58 19.35
CA SER A 374 -21.28 -11.19 18.23
C SER A 374 -19.81 -11.50 18.53
N ASP A 375 -19.28 -11.03 19.66
CA ASP A 375 -17.85 -10.96 19.98
C ASP A 375 -17.01 -10.14 18.96
N ALA A 376 -17.65 -9.51 17.97
CA ALA A 376 -16.96 -8.76 16.94
C ALA A 376 -16.61 -7.34 17.40
N GLU A 377 -15.35 -6.98 17.27
CA GLU A 377 -14.83 -5.64 17.57
C GLU A 377 -13.80 -5.23 16.51
N GLY A 378 -13.51 -3.94 16.40
CA GLY A 378 -12.60 -3.47 15.37
C GLY A 378 -12.34 -1.97 15.37
N GLY A 379 -11.85 -1.49 14.24
CA GLY A 379 -11.48 -0.09 14.07
C GLY A 379 -11.39 0.28 12.61
N ALA A 380 -11.61 1.56 12.31
CA ALA A 380 -11.48 2.09 10.97
C ALA A 380 -10.65 3.38 10.95
N LEU A 381 -9.58 3.39 10.16
CA LEU A 381 -8.81 4.59 9.83
C LEU A 381 -9.32 5.16 8.50
N LEU A 382 -9.70 6.44 8.49
CA LEU A 382 -10.12 7.15 7.29
C LEU A 382 -9.20 8.33 7.01
N LEU A 383 -8.72 8.39 5.78
CA LEU A 383 -7.77 9.37 5.28
C LEU A 383 -8.43 10.09 4.10
N ARG A 384 -8.77 11.37 4.27
CA ARG A 384 -9.45 12.16 3.23
C ARG A 384 -8.48 13.16 2.62
N ASN A 385 -8.36 13.14 1.30
CA ASN A 385 -7.67 14.16 0.49
C ASN A 385 -8.64 14.63 -0.61
N GLY A 386 -9.24 15.80 -0.43
CA GLY A 386 -10.32 16.28 -1.30
C GLY A 386 -11.48 15.28 -1.44
N ASP A 387 -11.65 14.77 -2.66
CA ASP A 387 -12.66 13.75 -3.02
C ASP A 387 -12.14 12.31 -2.91
N GLN A 388 -10.87 12.09 -2.59
CA GLN A 388 -10.35 10.75 -2.32
C GLN A 388 -10.52 10.42 -0.84
N LEU A 389 -11.20 9.31 -0.55
CA LEU A 389 -11.34 8.76 0.80
C LEU A 389 -10.71 7.37 0.86
N THR A 390 -9.58 7.24 1.52
CA THR A 390 -9.00 5.92 1.84
C THR A 390 -9.54 5.46 3.18
N VAL A 391 -10.16 4.28 3.19
CA VAL A 391 -10.72 3.65 4.39
C VAL A 391 -10.01 2.33 4.62
N ILE A 392 -9.47 2.15 5.82
CA ILE A 392 -8.82 0.92 6.27
C ILE A 392 -9.59 0.43 7.49
N THR A 393 -10.28 -0.68 7.34
CA THR A 393 -11.05 -1.34 8.40
C THR A 393 -10.33 -2.60 8.86
N ALA A 394 -10.28 -2.80 10.16
CA ALA A 394 -9.81 -4.04 10.76
C ALA A 394 -10.88 -4.53 11.74
N ALA A 395 -11.19 -5.82 11.74
CA ALA A 395 -12.05 -6.43 12.75
C ALA A 395 -11.56 -7.82 13.17
N THR A 396 -11.90 -8.23 14.39
CA THR A 396 -11.73 -9.57 14.96
C THR A 396 -13.06 -10.06 15.53
N GLY A 397 -13.15 -11.34 15.90
CA GLY A 397 -14.39 -11.96 16.39
C GLY A 397 -15.44 -12.15 15.28
N VAL A 398 -15.05 -12.06 14.02
CA VAL A 398 -15.95 -12.24 12.88
C VAL A 398 -16.04 -13.72 12.47
N GLU A 399 -17.08 -14.11 11.73
CA GLU A 399 -17.29 -15.52 11.37
C GLU A 399 -16.42 -15.97 10.19
N PRO A 400 -15.52 -16.96 10.38
CA PRO A 400 -14.67 -17.45 9.30
C PRO A 400 -15.46 -18.01 8.12
N GLY A 401 -15.05 -17.65 6.92
CA GLY A 401 -15.64 -18.10 5.66
C GLY A 401 -16.96 -17.42 5.29
N GLN A 402 -17.44 -16.46 6.09
CA GLN A 402 -18.63 -15.67 5.80
C GLN A 402 -18.28 -14.29 5.25
N THR A 403 -19.17 -13.73 4.43
CA THR A 403 -19.03 -12.36 3.92
C THR A 403 -19.57 -11.36 4.93
N HIS A 404 -18.73 -10.44 5.39
CA HIS A 404 -19.12 -9.37 6.31
C HIS A 404 -19.33 -8.06 5.56
N VAL A 405 -20.58 -7.63 5.40
CA VAL A 405 -20.88 -6.37 4.72
C VAL A 405 -20.58 -5.18 5.64
N GLN A 406 -20.08 -4.09 5.07
CA GLN A 406 -19.68 -2.90 5.82
C GLN A 406 -19.98 -1.62 5.08
N HIS A 407 -20.46 -0.62 5.81
CA HIS A 407 -20.94 0.63 5.21
C HIS A 407 -20.59 1.84 6.06
N ILE A 408 -20.48 2.99 5.42
CA ILE A 408 -20.68 4.28 6.10
C ILE A 408 -22.16 4.62 6.03
N HIS A 409 -22.77 4.80 7.20
CA HIS A 409 -24.15 5.21 7.39
C HIS A 409 -24.27 6.67 7.80
N GLY A 410 -25.42 7.28 7.49
CA GLY A 410 -25.84 8.51 8.11
C GLY A 410 -27.00 9.19 7.43
N PHE A 411 -27.41 10.32 7.98
CA PHE A 411 -28.64 11.00 7.57
C PHE A 411 -28.37 12.19 6.65
N GLU A 412 -29.23 12.34 5.65
CA GLU A 412 -29.18 13.45 4.70
C GLU A 412 -29.45 14.82 5.35
N ASP A 413 -30.21 14.85 6.45
CA ASP A 413 -30.55 16.08 7.18
C ASP A 413 -29.49 16.52 8.19
N GLY A 414 -28.38 15.78 8.26
CA GLY A 414 -27.20 16.10 9.04
C GLY A 414 -27.29 15.82 10.54
N ARG A 415 -28.36 15.18 11.01
CA ARG A 415 -28.38 14.62 12.37
C ARG A 415 -27.26 13.58 12.54
N ASP A 416 -26.76 13.47 13.76
CA ASP A 416 -25.70 12.52 14.08
C ASP A 416 -26.21 11.08 13.99
N SER A 417 -25.36 10.22 13.41
CA SER A 417 -25.47 8.77 13.48
C SER A 417 -24.94 8.33 14.85
N ASN A 418 -25.61 7.38 15.50
CA ASN A 418 -25.16 6.88 16.79
C ASN A 418 -25.27 5.35 16.82
N VAL A 419 -24.33 4.73 17.53
CA VAL A 419 -24.32 3.29 17.79
C VAL A 419 -25.64 2.89 18.43
N PRO A 420 -26.40 1.95 17.84
CA PRO A 420 -27.67 1.52 18.39
C PRO A 420 -27.44 0.73 19.69
N THR A 421 -28.45 0.73 20.55
CA THR A 421 -28.43 -0.01 21.82
C THR A 421 -29.66 -0.91 21.89
N LEU A 422 -29.77 -1.76 22.91
CA LEU A 422 -30.99 -2.54 23.16
C LEU A 422 -32.23 -1.66 23.44
N ALA A 423 -32.10 -0.32 23.50
CA ALA A 423 -33.27 0.56 23.48
C ALA A 423 -33.98 0.58 22.13
N GLN A 424 -33.31 0.19 21.05
CA GLN A 424 -33.84 0.12 19.69
C GLN A 424 -34.51 -1.24 19.37
N ASP A 425 -34.17 -2.29 20.12
CA ASP A 425 -34.81 -3.62 20.08
C ASP A 425 -36.30 -3.49 20.46
N SER A 426 -37.13 -3.34 19.43
CA SER A 426 -38.52 -2.92 19.50
C SER A 426 -39.45 -4.08 19.82
N ASP A 427 -39.10 -5.29 19.38
CA ASP A 427 -39.85 -6.51 19.66
C ASP A 427 -39.28 -7.35 20.82
N ARG A 428 -38.13 -6.95 21.37
CA ARG A 428 -37.50 -7.43 22.60
C ARG A 428 -37.01 -8.86 22.52
N ASP A 429 -36.45 -9.24 21.37
CA ASP A 429 -35.86 -10.56 21.22
C ASP A 429 -34.37 -10.63 21.56
N GLY A 430 -33.77 -9.49 21.94
CA GLY A 430 -32.38 -9.38 22.34
C GLY A 430 -31.42 -9.09 21.18
N PHE A 431 -31.93 -8.89 19.96
CA PHE A 431 -31.17 -8.49 18.80
C PHE A 431 -31.55 -7.08 18.37
N ILE A 432 -30.57 -6.35 17.85
CA ILE A 432 -30.75 -5.08 17.16
C ILE A 432 -30.64 -5.39 15.68
N GLU A 433 -31.76 -5.34 14.99
CA GLU A 433 -31.83 -5.73 13.58
C GLU A 433 -31.63 -4.51 12.68
N LEU A 434 -31.36 -4.74 11.38
CA LEU A 434 -31.09 -3.65 10.44
C LEU A 434 -32.16 -2.54 10.48
N ALA A 435 -33.44 -2.90 10.51
CA ALA A 435 -34.54 -1.94 10.49
C ALA A 435 -34.64 -1.11 11.77
N GLU A 436 -34.20 -1.68 12.90
CA GLU A 436 -34.21 -1.04 14.22
C GLU A 436 -32.99 -0.12 14.37
N GLY A 437 -31.81 -0.63 14.01
CA GLY A 437 -30.55 0.12 14.00
C GLY A 437 -30.59 1.30 13.04
N GLN A 438 -31.22 1.16 11.87
CA GLN A 438 -31.33 2.22 10.85
C GLN A 438 -32.03 3.47 11.36
N GLN A 439 -32.88 3.37 12.39
CA GLN A 439 -33.48 4.54 13.01
C GLN A 439 -32.48 5.40 13.78
N THR A 440 -31.29 4.89 14.06
CA THR A 440 -30.25 5.54 14.86
C THR A 440 -29.01 5.88 14.04
N TYR A 441 -28.50 4.95 13.22
CA TYR A 441 -27.33 5.19 12.36
C TYR A 441 -27.66 5.68 10.94
N GLY A 442 -28.90 5.52 10.48
CA GLY A 442 -29.36 6.07 9.19
C GLY A 442 -29.16 5.18 7.96
N PRO A 443 -29.54 5.64 6.76
CA PRO A 443 -29.34 4.89 5.52
C PRO A 443 -27.86 4.73 5.17
N ILE A 444 -27.57 3.77 4.28
CA ILE A 444 -26.23 3.55 3.70
C ILE A 444 -25.90 4.73 2.78
N LEU A 445 -24.70 5.31 2.96
CA LEU A 445 -24.18 6.39 2.12
C LEU A 445 -23.01 5.96 1.23
N LEU A 446 -22.20 5.00 1.70
CA LEU A 446 -21.08 4.41 0.96
C LEU A 446 -20.93 2.93 1.32
N ASN A 447 -20.85 2.07 0.31
CA ASN A 447 -20.49 0.66 0.49
C ASN A 447 -18.97 0.53 0.55
N LEU A 448 -18.45 -0.06 1.63
CA LEU A 448 -17.01 -0.27 1.77
C LEU A 448 -16.59 -1.57 1.07
N THR A 449 -16.52 -1.53 -0.25
CA THR A 449 -16.23 -2.67 -1.15
C THR A 449 -14.98 -2.45 -1.99
N SER A 450 -14.34 -3.52 -2.45
CA SER A 450 -13.15 -3.46 -3.31
C SER A 450 -13.42 -2.79 -4.67
N SER A 451 -14.67 -2.69 -5.10
CA SER A 451 -15.12 -1.72 -6.11
C SER A 451 -16.63 -1.61 -6.06
N PRO A 452 -17.22 -0.49 -6.52
CA PRO A 452 -18.68 -0.37 -6.66
C PRO A 452 -19.35 -1.52 -7.43
N ALA A 453 -18.65 -2.08 -8.42
CA ALA A 453 -19.18 -3.13 -9.28
C ALA A 453 -19.02 -4.55 -8.70
N ALA A 454 -18.24 -4.73 -7.63
CA ALA A 454 -17.95 -6.05 -7.08
C ALA A 454 -19.15 -6.68 -6.33
N GLY A 455 -20.13 -5.86 -5.92
CA GLY A 455 -21.28 -6.32 -5.16
C GLY A 455 -20.85 -7.05 -3.89
N LEU A 456 -21.51 -8.17 -3.56
CA LEU A 456 -21.20 -8.95 -2.35
C LEU A 456 -19.76 -9.49 -2.33
N ALA A 457 -19.20 -9.85 -3.50
CA ALA A 457 -17.82 -10.33 -3.59
C ALA A 457 -16.78 -9.23 -3.31
N GLY A 458 -17.22 -7.97 -3.22
CA GLY A 458 -16.37 -6.83 -2.88
C GLY A 458 -16.15 -6.63 -1.39
N PHE A 459 -16.93 -7.29 -0.54
CA PHE A 459 -16.81 -7.20 0.91
C PHE A 459 -15.82 -8.24 1.47
N PRO A 460 -15.24 -8.01 2.67
CA PRO A 460 -14.38 -8.98 3.33
C PRO A 460 -15.07 -10.35 3.52
N THR A 461 -14.35 -11.41 3.17
CA THR A 461 -14.73 -12.81 3.45
C THR A 461 -13.50 -13.51 4.03
N PRO A 462 -13.18 -13.29 5.32
CA PRO A 462 -11.96 -13.80 5.92
C PRO A 462 -11.99 -15.33 6.02
N SER A 463 -10.80 -15.95 5.94
CA SER A 463 -10.66 -17.40 6.18
C SER A 463 -10.53 -17.75 7.66
N GLY A 464 -10.18 -16.76 8.50
CA GLY A 464 -10.14 -16.83 9.95
C GLY A 464 -11.15 -15.88 10.59
N ASP A 465 -11.01 -15.62 11.89
CA ASP A 465 -11.91 -14.81 12.71
C ASP A 465 -11.57 -13.31 12.71
N SER A 466 -10.66 -12.89 11.83
CA SER A 466 -10.24 -11.49 11.69
C SER A 466 -9.97 -11.12 10.23
N PHE A 467 -10.04 -9.82 9.93
CA PHE A 467 -9.62 -9.26 8.66
C PHE A 467 -9.02 -7.86 8.81
N ILE A 468 -8.21 -7.50 7.81
CA ILE A 468 -7.90 -6.11 7.48
C ILE A 468 -8.32 -5.89 6.03
N PHE A 469 -9.06 -4.82 5.79
CA PHE A 469 -9.56 -4.43 4.48
C PHE A 469 -9.24 -2.96 4.24
N ALA A 470 -8.71 -2.65 3.07
CA ALA A 470 -8.31 -1.30 2.72
C ALA A 470 -8.76 -0.97 1.30
N GLN A 471 -9.37 0.21 1.14
CA GLN A 471 -9.72 0.72 -0.17
C GLN A 471 -9.79 2.25 -0.23
N THR A 472 -9.42 2.80 -1.38
CA THR A 472 -9.62 4.22 -1.72
C THR A 472 -10.84 4.40 -2.61
N TYR A 473 -11.74 5.29 -2.20
CA TYR A 473 -12.95 5.67 -2.93
C TYR A 473 -12.81 7.08 -3.50
N ASP A 474 -13.11 7.22 -4.79
CA ASP A 474 -13.33 8.53 -5.41
C ASP A 474 -14.76 8.95 -5.13
N LEU A 475 -14.93 9.89 -4.21
CA LEU A 475 -16.23 10.43 -3.81
C LEU A 475 -16.90 11.22 -4.95
N SER A 476 -16.15 11.68 -5.95
CA SER A 476 -16.75 12.31 -7.13
C SER A 476 -17.43 11.30 -8.08
N ASP A 477 -17.11 10.01 -7.96
CA ASP A 477 -17.76 8.95 -8.73
C ASP A 477 -19.12 8.60 -8.11
N PRO A 478 -20.26 8.85 -8.80
CA PRO A 478 -21.58 8.50 -8.29
C PRO A 478 -21.78 6.99 -8.06
N ALA A 479 -20.92 6.12 -8.61
CA ALA A 479 -20.94 4.70 -8.31
C ALA A 479 -20.57 4.40 -6.83
N ASN A 480 -19.83 5.29 -6.16
CA ASN A 480 -19.49 5.19 -4.74
C ASN A 480 -20.62 5.69 -3.81
N GLY A 481 -21.83 5.96 -4.34
CA GLY A 481 -22.99 6.30 -3.53
C GLY A 481 -23.16 7.80 -3.28
N SER A 482 -23.96 8.15 -2.27
CA SER A 482 -24.41 9.52 -2.03
C SER A 482 -23.55 10.29 -1.04
N LEU A 483 -22.59 9.64 -0.37
CA LEU A 483 -21.78 10.26 0.69
C LEU A 483 -21.23 11.64 0.28
N ALA A 484 -20.60 11.72 -0.89
CA ALA A 484 -19.96 12.93 -1.38
C ALA A 484 -20.91 14.12 -1.47
N THR A 485 -22.13 13.88 -1.95
CA THR A 485 -23.16 14.91 -2.12
C THR A 485 -23.74 15.43 -0.81
N LEU A 486 -23.40 14.79 0.32
CA LEU A 486 -23.92 15.09 1.64
C LEU A 486 -22.85 15.65 2.59
N LEU A 487 -21.58 15.71 2.15
CA LEU A 487 -20.46 16.15 3.00
C LEU A 487 -20.47 17.66 3.26
N ASP A 488 -21.14 18.44 2.42
CA ASP A 488 -21.34 19.88 2.61
C ASP A 488 -22.42 20.17 3.67
N GLU A 489 -23.47 19.34 3.72
CA GLU A 489 -24.56 19.46 4.67
C GLU A 489 -24.18 18.91 6.04
N ALA A 490 -23.50 17.76 6.07
CA ALA A 490 -23.03 17.18 7.31
C ALA A 490 -21.72 16.42 7.12
N PRO A 491 -20.71 16.70 7.95
CA PRO A 491 -19.38 16.18 7.74
C PRO A 491 -19.27 14.70 8.13
N LEU A 492 -18.13 14.08 7.85
CA LEU A 492 -17.87 12.66 8.17
C LEU A 492 -18.10 12.34 9.65
N GLN A 493 -17.89 13.30 10.56
CA GLN A 493 -18.07 13.08 12.00
C GLN A 493 -19.53 12.86 12.43
N ASN A 494 -20.50 13.20 11.58
CA ASN A 494 -21.91 12.94 11.84
C ASN A 494 -22.34 11.55 11.32
N ARG A 495 -21.37 10.74 10.87
CA ARG A 495 -21.56 9.43 10.23
C ARG A 495 -20.95 8.32 11.09
N GLU A 496 -21.32 7.10 10.79
CA GLU A 496 -20.92 5.90 11.51
C GLU A 496 -20.55 4.79 10.54
N ILE A 497 -19.66 3.90 10.95
CA ILE A 497 -19.38 2.64 10.25
C ILE A 497 -20.14 1.52 10.95
N VAL A 498 -20.83 0.68 10.16
CA VAL A 498 -21.51 -0.52 10.66
C VAL A 498 -20.99 -1.72 9.88
N LEU A 499 -20.58 -2.75 10.62
CA LEU A 499 -20.21 -4.08 10.14
C LEU A 499 -21.34 -5.05 10.44
N HIS A 500 -21.62 -5.96 9.52
CA HIS A 500 -22.72 -6.93 9.64
C HIS A 500 -22.27 -8.36 9.36
N GLY A 501 -23.12 -9.31 9.74
CA GLY A 501 -22.97 -10.71 9.40
C GLY A 501 -22.82 -11.62 10.61
N LEU A 502 -23.92 -12.23 11.06
CA LEU A 502 -23.97 -13.08 12.25
C LEU A 502 -24.86 -14.30 12.04
N THR A 503 -24.40 -15.47 12.48
CA THR A 503 -25.19 -16.69 12.53
C THR A 503 -26.05 -16.72 13.78
N THR A 504 -27.36 -16.89 13.60
CA THR A 504 -28.29 -17.11 14.71
C THR A 504 -28.59 -18.59 14.91
N LEU A 505 -28.97 -18.96 16.15
CA LEU A 505 -29.39 -20.32 16.49
C LEU A 505 -30.90 -20.49 16.37
N ASP A 506 -31.34 -21.73 16.28
CA ASP A 506 -32.78 -22.06 16.25
C ASP A 506 -33.44 -21.57 17.54
N GLY A 507 -34.52 -20.82 17.40
CA GLY A 507 -35.25 -20.20 18.50
C GLY A 507 -34.83 -18.77 18.86
N HIS A 508 -33.70 -18.25 18.37
CA HIS A 508 -33.36 -16.82 18.51
C HIS A 508 -34.39 -15.98 17.73
N GLY A 509 -35.06 -15.02 18.39
CA GLY A 509 -36.13 -14.24 17.75
C GLY A 509 -37.45 -14.98 17.52
N ALA A 510 -37.65 -16.15 18.14
CA ALA A 510 -38.86 -16.94 17.87
C ALA A 510 -40.15 -16.16 18.19
N GLY A 511 -40.95 -15.92 17.16
CA GLY A 511 -42.23 -15.23 17.26
C GLY A 511 -42.17 -13.73 16.95
N THR A 512 -41.00 -13.20 16.59
CA THR A 512 -40.86 -11.89 15.96
C THR A 512 -41.06 -11.99 14.45
N GLY A 513 -41.08 -10.85 13.76
CA GLY A 513 -41.20 -10.78 12.30
C GLY A 513 -39.97 -10.19 11.61
N GLY A 514 -38.88 -10.01 12.35
CA GLY A 514 -37.66 -9.35 11.91
C GLY A 514 -36.71 -10.26 11.12
N GLU A 515 -35.44 -9.88 11.08
CA GLU A 515 -34.37 -10.67 10.45
C GLU A 515 -34.04 -11.92 11.29
N VAL A 516 -34.15 -11.77 12.60
CA VAL A 516 -33.99 -12.82 13.59
C VAL A 516 -35.39 -13.29 13.98
N ASP A 517 -35.90 -14.35 13.34
CA ASP A 517 -37.32 -14.73 13.37
C ASP A 517 -37.60 -16.11 14.01
N GLY A 518 -36.60 -16.68 14.68
CA GLY A 518 -36.59 -18.04 15.19
C GLY A 518 -35.83 -19.02 14.31
N SER A 519 -35.53 -18.67 13.05
CA SER A 519 -34.75 -19.53 12.16
C SER A 519 -33.25 -19.39 12.41
N ALA A 520 -32.56 -20.54 12.47
CA ALA A 520 -31.11 -20.58 12.49
C ALA A 520 -30.50 -20.21 11.13
N GLY A 521 -29.25 -19.72 11.16
CA GLY A 521 -28.43 -19.51 9.97
C GLY A 521 -27.81 -18.12 9.92
N TYR A 522 -26.96 -17.92 8.91
CA TYR A 522 -26.23 -16.68 8.71
C TYR A 522 -27.15 -15.55 8.25
N LYS A 523 -27.14 -14.46 9.02
CA LYS A 523 -27.91 -13.23 8.80
C LYS A 523 -26.96 -12.17 8.26
N LEU A 524 -26.94 -12.00 6.94
CA LEU A 524 -25.95 -11.18 6.23
C LEU A 524 -25.95 -9.70 6.67
N VAL A 525 -27.11 -9.16 7.08
CA VAL A 525 -27.27 -7.74 7.37
C VAL A 525 -27.52 -7.46 8.85
N LEU A 526 -27.43 -8.48 9.71
CA LEU A 526 -27.51 -8.32 11.14
C LEU A 526 -26.24 -7.62 11.63
N PRO A 527 -26.33 -6.42 12.26
CA PRO A 527 -25.16 -5.70 12.75
C PRO A 527 -24.35 -6.52 13.76
N ILE A 528 -23.03 -6.49 13.64
CA ILE A 528 -22.10 -7.15 14.57
C ILE A 528 -21.16 -6.18 15.27
N ALA A 529 -20.80 -5.07 14.62
CA ALA A 529 -20.03 -4.02 15.26
C ALA A 529 -20.37 -2.67 14.63
N ALA A 530 -20.29 -1.60 15.42
CA ALA A 530 -20.48 -0.25 14.90
C ALA A 530 -19.70 0.80 15.68
N GLY A 531 -19.38 1.92 15.03
CA GLY A 531 -18.59 2.99 15.64
C GLY A 531 -18.75 4.34 14.93
N GLU A 532 -18.99 5.38 15.72
CA GLU A 532 -19.06 6.76 15.26
C GLU A 532 -17.71 7.21 14.70
N ILE A 533 -17.73 7.92 13.56
CA ILE A 533 -16.51 8.45 12.96
C ILE A 533 -16.09 9.70 13.73
N GLN A 534 -14.88 9.71 14.27
CA GLN A 534 -14.33 10.84 15.01
C GLN A 534 -13.17 11.47 14.23
N LYS A 535 -13.21 12.79 14.05
CA LYS A 535 -12.06 13.51 13.48
C LYS A 535 -10.95 13.59 14.52
N ALA A 536 -9.74 13.29 14.10
CA ALA A 536 -8.58 13.19 14.97
C ALA A 536 -7.36 13.86 14.34
N SER A 537 -6.29 14.03 15.12
CA SER A 537 -4.99 14.31 14.54
C SER A 537 -4.47 13.07 13.80
N ALA A 538 -3.53 13.24 12.87
CA ALA A 538 -2.90 12.10 12.19
C ALA A 538 -2.31 11.07 13.18
N ALA A 539 -1.67 11.56 14.25
CA ALA A 539 -1.09 10.73 15.29
C ALA A 539 -2.16 9.97 16.08
N ASP A 540 -3.22 10.64 16.52
CA ASP A 540 -4.28 10.01 17.33
C ASP A 540 -5.09 8.99 16.49
N ALA A 541 -5.38 9.30 15.22
CA ALA A 541 -6.10 8.40 14.33
C ALA A 541 -5.30 7.11 14.08
N LEU A 542 -4.01 7.25 13.81
CA LEU A 542 -3.13 6.10 13.63
C LEU A 542 -2.96 5.30 14.92
N ALA A 543 -2.74 5.96 16.07
CA ALA A 543 -2.58 5.30 17.35
C ALA A 543 -3.84 4.50 17.73
N GLY A 544 -5.03 5.06 17.50
CA GLY A 544 -6.29 4.34 17.68
C GLY A 544 -6.37 3.09 16.81
N PHE A 545 -6.00 3.21 15.53
CA PHE A 545 -6.02 2.07 14.62
C PHE A 545 -4.96 1.00 14.96
N VAL A 546 -3.75 1.40 15.36
CA VAL A 546 -2.73 0.46 15.83
C VAL A 546 -3.19 -0.27 17.11
N HIS A 547 -3.84 0.45 18.03
CA HIS A 547 -4.43 -0.16 19.21
C HIS A 547 -5.46 -1.26 18.87
N THR A 548 -6.31 -1.04 17.86
CA THR A 548 -7.20 -2.07 17.33
C THR A 548 -6.41 -3.31 16.87
N LEU A 549 -5.33 -3.11 16.11
CA LEU A 549 -4.53 -4.22 15.58
C LEU A 549 -3.82 -5.01 16.69
N ASP A 550 -3.40 -4.35 17.77
CA ASP A 550 -2.81 -5.01 18.94
C ASP A 550 -3.82 -5.89 19.69
N GLY A 551 -5.10 -5.53 19.67
CA GLY A 551 -6.19 -6.36 20.17
C GLY A 551 -6.23 -7.75 19.50
N PHE A 552 -5.92 -7.82 18.20
CA PHE A 552 -5.99 -9.08 17.44
C PHE A 552 -4.95 -10.10 17.91
N ASP A 553 -3.74 -9.64 18.22
CA ASP A 553 -2.66 -10.51 18.71
C ASP A 553 -3.02 -11.10 20.08
N THR A 554 -3.72 -10.35 20.94
CA THR A 554 -4.17 -10.86 22.25
C THR A 554 -5.32 -11.86 22.16
N ALA A 555 -6.25 -11.68 21.22
CA ALA A 555 -7.34 -12.63 20.97
C ALA A 555 -6.83 -13.98 20.46
N SER A 556 -5.80 -13.97 19.60
CA SER A 556 -5.14 -15.19 19.10
C SER A 556 -4.45 -16.02 20.19
N HIS A 557 -3.99 -15.38 21.27
CA HIS A 557 -3.37 -16.06 22.42
C HIS A 557 -4.38 -16.59 23.43
N ALA A 558 -5.52 -15.91 23.63
CA ALA A 558 -6.58 -16.39 24.52
C ALA A 558 -7.23 -17.70 24.02
N GLN A 559 -7.36 -17.87 22.69
CA GLN A 559 -7.90 -19.10 22.09
C GLN A 559 -6.94 -20.31 22.21
N LEU A 560 -5.63 -20.09 22.34
CA LEU A 560 -4.64 -21.17 22.54
C LEU A 560 -4.57 -21.66 23.99
N ASP A 561 -4.77 -20.76 24.97
CA ASP A 561 -4.79 -21.15 26.38
C ASP A 561 -6.07 -21.90 26.78
N ASP A 562 -7.22 -21.58 26.15
CA ASP A 562 -8.48 -22.29 26.41
C ASP A 562 -8.53 -23.68 25.72
N LEU A 563 -7.74 -23.89 24.65
CA LEU A 563 -7.54 -25.21 24.03
C LEU A 563 -6.57 -26.12 24.81
N MET A 564 -5.79 -25.57 25.76
CA MET A 564 -4.81 -26.31 26.57
C MET A 564 -5.31 -26.64 27.98
N LEU A 565 -6.51 -26.17 28.35
CA LEU A 565 -7.15 -26.43 29.66
C LEU A 565 -8.55 -27.06 29.58
N GLY A 566 -9.03 -27.45 28.38
CA GLY A 566 -10.29 -28.17 28.15
C GLY A 566 -10.17 -29.69 28.12
#